data_AF-A0A8H7WJE8-F1
#
_entry.id   AF-A0A8H7WJE8-F1
#
_cell.length_a   1.000
_cell.length_b   1.000
_cell.length_c   1.000
_cell.angle_alpha   90.00
_cell.angle_beta   90.00
_cell.angle_gamma   90.00
#
_symmetry.space_group_name_H-M   'P 1'
#
loop_
_entity.id
_entity.type
_entity.pdbx_description
1 polymer ?
#
loop_
_entity_poly.entity_id
_entity_poly.type
_entity_poly.pdbx_seq_one_letter_code
_entity_poly.pdbx_strand_id
1 'polypeptide(L)'
;MTPYLKQHASLLTLIDGPYRNNTADENLKCDRILLIGGGLGITGLLSWATSHPNTKLLWSLKQSDRALTLDVEGALDRFSKKEFLVGQRFDVKSMLEAEGQMGWKKVGVVVCGPGGLCDDVTAEVVRLGRAGKMVWELEVHAYSW
;
A
#
# COMPACT_ATOMS: atom_id res chain seq x y z
N MET A 1 -10.53 20.65 -26.49
CA MET A 1 -9.17 21.13 -26.13
C MET A 1 -9.29 22.55 -25.62
N THR A 2 -8.75 22.85 -24.44
CA THR A 2 -8.76 24.19 -23.85
C THR A 2 -7.74 25.08 -24.60
N PRO A 3 -8.17 26.17 -25.27
CA PRO A 3 -7.35 26.92 -26.22
C PRO A 3 -6.15 27.66 -25.60
N TYR A 4 -6.03 27.63 -24.26
CA TYR A 4 -4.99 28.32 -23.50
C TYR A 4 -3.87 27.39 -23.02
N LEU A 5 -3.96 26.07 -23.26
CA LEU A 5 -2.93 25.14 -22.81
C LEU A 5 -1.66 25.29 -23.68
N LYS A 6 -0.56 25.75 -23.09
CA LYS A 6 0.75 25.84 -23.75
C LYS A 6 1.65 24.70 -23.26
N GLN A 7 2.33 24.04 -24.20
CA GLN A 7 3.32 23.02 -23.87
C GLN A 7 4.62 23.70 -23.43
N HIS A 8 5.18 23.24 -22.32
CA HIS A 8 6.50 23.67 -21.82
C HIS A 8 7.35 22.41 -21.61
N ALA A 9 8.65 22.46 -21.96
CA ALA A 9 9.57 21.34 -21.76
C ALA A 9 9.93 21.14 -20.27
N SER A 10 9.82 22.21 -19.47
CA SER A 10 10.01 22.20 -18.03
C SER A 10 9.17 23.29 -17.39
N LEU A 11 8.76 23.06 -16.15
CA LEU A 11 8.08 24.03 -15.30
C LEU A 11 8.95 24.24 -14.07
N LEU A 12 9.29 25.49 -13.77
CA LEU A 12 9.98 25.82 -12.51
C LEU A 12 9.12 25.29 -11.36
N THR A 13 9.68 24.36 -10.58
CA THR A 13 8.98 23.69 -9.49
C THR A 13 9.81 23.88 -8.23
N LEU A 14 9.20 24.46 -7.19
CA LEU A 14 9.78 24.48 -5.86
C LEU A 14 9.33 23.22 -5.12
N ILE A 15 10.27 22.47 -4.56
CA ILE A 15 10.00 21.25 -3.79
C ILE A 15 10.40 21.54 -2.35
N ASP A 16 9.47 21.31 -1.43
CA ASP A 16 9.71 21.37 0.01
C ASP A 16 9.56 19.96 0.61
N GLY A 17 10.55 19.53 1.39
CA GLY A 17 10.66 18.17 1.90
C GLY A 17 12.11 17.66 2.02
N PRO A 18 12.32 16.36 2.33
CA PRO A 18 11.31 15.30 2.38
C PRO A 18 10.48 15.28 3.68
N TYR A 19 9.17 15.06 3.54
CA TYR A 19 8.28 14.71 4.65
C TYR A 19 8.25 13.19 4.80
N ARG A 20 8.93 12.65 5.81
CA ARG A 20 8.97 11.20 6.04
C ARG A 20 7.63 10.71 6.57
N ASN A 21 7.08 9.67 5.95
CA ASN A 21 5.88 8.98 6.40
C ASN A 21 6.12 7.49 6.73
N ASN A 22 7.38 7.04 6.70
CA ASN A 22 7.76 5.68 7.08
C ASN A 22 8.64 5.71 8.33
N THR A 23 8.17 5.14 9.43
CA THR A 23 9.02 4.88 10.59
C THR A 23 9.83 3.61 10.31
N ALA A 24 10.97 3.78 9.64
CA ALA A 24 11.85 2.69 9.25
C ALA A 24 12.28 1.80 10.44
N ASP A 25 12.30 2.33 11.67
CA ASP A 25 12.81 1.63 12.85
C ASP A 25 11.90 0.53 13.43
N GLU A 26 10.59 0.58 13.19
CA GLU A 26 9.64 -0.46 13.66
C GLU A 26 9.36 -1.50 12.57
N ASN A 27 9.23 -1.04 11.32
CA ASN A 27 8.90 -1.88 10.18
C ASN A 27 10.02 -2.84 9.76
N LEU A 28 11.29 -2.51 10.04
CA LEU A 28 12.42 -3.42 9.84
C LEU A 28 12.44 -4.63 10.80
N LYS A 29 11.62 -4.63 11.86
CA LYS A 29 11.60 -5.70 12.86
C LYS A 29 10.60 -6.82 12.55
N CYS A 30 9.91 -6.76 11.42
CA CYS A 30 8.97 -7.80 10.98
C CYS A 30 9.67 -8.83 10.08
N ASP A 31 9.17 -10.06 10.03
CA ASP A 31 9.66 -11.06 9.06
C ASP A 31 9.11 -10.77 7.66
N ARG A 32 7.99 -10.03 7.60
CA ARG A 32 7.15 -9.83 6.43
C ARG A 32 6.44 -8.47 6.53
N ILE A 33 6.40 -7.73 5.42
CA ILE A 33 5.56 -6.52 5.30
C ILE A 33 4.52 -6.74 4.20
N LEU A 34 3.26 -6.46 4.53
CA LEU A 34 2.14 -6.41 3.60
C LEU A 34 1.75 -4.95 3.37
N LEU A 35 1.77 -4.52 2.12
CA LEU A 35 1.31 -3.20 1.71
C LEU A 35 -0.04 -3.37 1.02
N ILE A 36 -1.09 -2.78 1.59
CA ILE A 36 -2.47 -2.93 1.12
C ILE A 36 -2.99 -1.58 0.63
N GLY A 37 -3.17 -1.48 -0.69
CA GLY A 37 -3.51 -0.23 -1.37
C GLY A 37 -4.91 -0.23 -1.95
N GLY A 38 -5.59 0.91 -1.84
CA GLY A 38 -6.84 1.21 -2.55
C GLY A 38 -6.74 2.49 -3.40
N GLY A 39 -7.00 2.40 -4.70
CA GLY A 39 -7.01 3.55 -5.61
C GLY A 39 -5.68 4.32 -5.59
N LEU A 40 -5.75 5.63 -5.35
CA LEU A 40 -4.57 6.51 -5.23
C LEU A 40 -3.68 6.20 -4.02
N GLY A 41 -4.13 5.38 -3.06
CA GLY A 41 -3.32 4.99 -1.91
C GLY A 41 -2.01 4.28 -2.27
N ILE A 42 -1.88 3.79 -3.52
CA ILE A 42 -0.61 3.28 -4.05
C ILE A 42 0.54 4.27 -3.90
N THR A 43 0.29 5.58 -4.04
CA THR A 43 1.36 6.60 -4.00
C THR A 43 2.07 6.63 -2.65
N GLY A 44 1.32 6.46 -1.55
CA GLY A 44 1.86 6.35 -0.20
C GLY A 44 2.62 5.04 0.04
N LEU A 45 2.27 3.97 -0.68
CA LEU A 45 2.87 2.63 -0.54
C LEU A 45 4.14 2.46 -1.39
N LEU A 46 4.30 3.20 -2.49
CA LEU A 46 5.48 3.10 -3.35
C LEU A 46 6.79 3.43 -2.60
N SER A 47 6.74 4.28 -1.57
CA SER A 47 7.91 4.60 -0.73
C SER A 47 8.41 3.40 0.09
N TRP A 48 7.59 2.36 0.23
CA TRP A 48 7.91 1.14 0.97
C TRP A 48 8.52 0.02 0.10
N ALA A 49 8.61 0.24 -1.22
CA ALA A 49 9.15 -0.77 -2.14
C ALA A 49 10.54 -1.26 -1.77
N THR A 50 11.33 -0.40 -1.14
CA THR A 50 12.72 -0.68 -0.76
C THR A 50 12.94 -0.67 0.75
N SER A 51 11.88 -0.63 1.57
CA SER A 51 12.02 -0.52 3.02
C SER A 51 12.35 -1.86 3.69
N HIS A 52 12.02 -2.99 3.05
CA HIS A 52 12.18 -4.32 3.62
C HIS A 52 12.35 -5.39 2.52
N PRO A 53 13.24 -6.40 2.71
CA PRO A 53 13.52 -7.41 1.67
C PRO A 53 12.34 -8.36 1.40
N ASN A 54 11.44 -8.55 2.37
CA ASN A 54 10.28 -9.44 2.25
C ASN A 54 8.96 -8.66 2.27
N THR A 55 8.79 -7.75 1.32
CA THR A 55 7.57 -6.97 1.13
C THR A 55 6.65 -7.64 0.11
N LYS A 56 5.33 -7.55 0.31
CA LYS A 56 4.32 -7.88 -0.71
C LYS A 56 3.35 -6.73 -0.87
N LEU A 57 3.12 -6.32 -2.11
CA LEU A 57 2.13 -5.31 -2.47
C LEU A 57 0.82 -5.97 -2.92
N LEU A 58 -0.30 -5.51 -2.38
CA LEU A 58 -1.66 -5.89 -2.74
C LEU A 58 -2.43 -4.59 -3.02
N TRP A 59 -2.71 -4.30 -4.29
CA TRP A 59 -3.30 -3.02 -4.67
C TRP A 59 -4.56 -3.20 -5.52
N SER A 60 -5.66 -2.57 -5.13
CA SER A 60 -6.89 -2.61 -5.93
C SER A 60 -7.35 -1.21 -6.30
N LEU A 61 -7.95 -1.07 -7.48
CA LEU A 61 -8.45 0.21 -7.97
C LEU A 61 -9.73 0.02 -8.79
N LYS A 62 -10.51 1.10 -8.92
CA LYS A 62 -11.73 1.09 -9.74
C LYS A 62 -11.38 0.92 -11.22
N GLN A 63 -12.32 0.39 -11.99
CA GLN A 63 -12.19 0.28 -13.45
C GLN A 63 -11.98 1.66 -14.10
N SER A 64 -12.61 2.71 -13.56
CA SER A 64 -12.45 4.10 -14.02
C SER A 64 -11.01 4.61 -13.90
N ASP A 65 -10.24 4.05 -12.98
CA ASP A 65 -8.92 4.55 -12.61
C ASP A 65 -7.81 3.70 -13.25
N ARG A 66 -8.16 2.79 -14.18
CA ARG A 66 -7.22 1.85 -14.80
C ARG A 66 -5.97 2.52 -15.38
N ALA A 67 -6.08 3.73 -15.91
CA ALA A 67 -4.95 4.48 -16.46
C ALA A 67 -3.80 4.64 -15.44
N LEU A 68 -4.13 4.75 -14.14
CA LEU A 68 -3.14 4.86 -13.07
C LEU A 68 -2.17 3.67 -13.03
N THR A 69 -2.58 2.48 -13.50
CA THR A 69 -1.69 1.31 -13.57
C THR A 69 -0.51 1.55 -14.50
N LEU A 70 -0.70 2.28 -15.60
CA LEU A 70 0.34 2.62 -16.55
C LEU A 70 1.27 3.70 -15.97
N ASP A 71 0.69 4.68 -15.28
CA ASP A 71 1.44 5.80 -14.69
C ASP A 71 2.43 5.33 -13.60
N VAL A 72 2.13 4.23 -12.91
CA VAL A 72 2.97 3.69 -11.83
C VAL A 72 3.73 2.41 -12.20
N GLU A 73 3.61 1.91 -13.43
CA GLU A 73 4.16 0.61 -13.85
C GLU A 73 5.64 0.44 -13.48
N GLY A 74 6.49 1.41 -13.85
CA GLY A 74 7.93 1.37 -13.53
C GLY A 74 8.24 1.44 -12.03
N ALA A 75 7.33 1.95 -11.21
CA ALA A 75 7.47 1.91 -9.75
C ALA A 75 7.01 0.57 -9.17
N LEU A 76 6.01 -0.08 -9.77
CA LEU A 76 5.54 -1.40 -9.39
C LEU A 76 6.61 -2.48 -9.62
N ASP A 77 7.51 -2.30 -10.58
CA ASP A 77 8.62 -3.22 -10.84
C ASP A 77 9.64 -3.33 -9.70
N ARG A 78 9.61 -2.38 -8.77
CA ARG A 78 10.43 -2.44 -7.54
C ARG A 78 9.93 -3.51 -6.56
N PHE A 79 8.69 -3.98 -6.70
CA PHE A 79 8.14 -5.04 -5.87
C PHE A 79 8.33 -6.42 -6.51
N SER A 80 9.09 -7.28 -5.83
CA SER A 80 9.28 -8.68 -6.22
C SER A 80 8.03 -9.54 -6.04
N LYS A 81 7.19 -9.20 -5.05
CA LYS A 81 5.90 -9.83 -4.80
C LYS A 81 4.81 -8.75 -4.88
N LYS A 82 4.03 -8.76 -5.95
CA LYS A 82 2.93 -7.82 -6.15
C LYS A 82 1.71 -8.52 -6.77
N GLU A 83 0.54 -8.08 -6.36
CA GLU A 83 -0.73 -8.46 -6.94
C GLU A 83 -1.61 -7.21 -7.03
N PHE A 84 -2.29 -7.02 -8.16
CA PHE A 84 -3.25 -5.94 -8.27
C PHE A 84 -4.50 -6.32 -9.06
N LEU A 85 -5.61 -5.70 -8.67
CA LEU A 85 -6.94 -5.95 -9.21
C LEU A 85 -7.57 -4.65 -9.70
N VAL A 86 -8.09 -4.67 -10.93
CA VAL A 86 -8.82 -3.54 -11.52
C VAL A 86 -10.31 -3.86 -11.56
N GLY A 87 -11.14 -2.95 -11.03
CA GLY A 87 -12.59 -3.09 -10.98
C GLY A 87 -13.10 -4.08 -9.93
N GLN A 88 -12.22 -4.62 -9.11
CA GLN A 88 -12.53 -5.61 -8.08
C GLN A 88 -11.90 -5.22 -6.75
N ARG A 89 -12.41 -5.80 -5.66
CA ARG A 89 -11.86 -5.65 -4.31
C ARG A 89 -11.22 -6.95 -3.89
N PHE A 90 -10.15 -6.86 -3.11
CA PHE A 90 -9.64 -8.03 -2.40
C PHE A 90 -10.60 -8.44 -1.28
N ASP A 91 -10.67 -9.74 -1.02
CA ASP A 91 -11.17 -10.25 0.25
C ASP A 91 -10.08 -10.10 1.32
N VAL A 92 -10.21 -9.06 2.13
CA VAL A 92 -9.26 -8.70 3.20
C VAL A 92 -9.07 -9.86 4.18
N LYS A 93 -10.15 -10.55 4.54
CA LYS A 93 -10.11 -11.65 5.49
C LYS A 93 -9.30 -12.82 4.92
N SER A 94 -9.70 -13.31 3.75
CA SER A 94 -9.04 -14.46 3.13
C SER A 94 -7.56 -14.18 2.85
N MET A 95 -7.23 -12.94 2.44
CA MET A 95 -5.85 -12.51 2.21
C MET A 95 -5.00 -12.53 3.47
N LEU A 96 -5.47 -11.91 4.56
CA LEU A 96 -4.70 -11.83 5.81
C LEU A 96 -4.59 -13.19 6.50
N GLU A 97 -5.65 -14.01 6.44
CA GLU A 97 -5.61 -15.38 6.94
C GLU A 97 -4.58 -16.24 6.18
N ALA A 98 -4.49 -16.09 4.85
CA ALA A 98 -3.49 -16.80 4.04
C ALA A 98 -2.06 -16.40 4.41
N GLU A 99 -1.78 -15.11 4.63
CA GLU A 99 -0.44 -14.67 5.07
C GLU A 99 -0.12 -15.14 6.50
N GLY A 100 -1.11 -15.19 7.40
CA GLY A 100 -0.96 -15.73 8.75
C GLY A 100 -0.66 -17.23 8.81
N GLN A 101 -0.95 -17.98 7.74
CA GLN A 101 -0.65 -19.41 7.64
C GLN A 101 0.78 -19.71 7.12
N MET A 102 1.51 -18.70 6.67
CA MET A 102 2.86 -18.86 6.11
C MET A 102 3.97 -19.05 7.16
N GLY A 103 3.64 -19.09 8.45
CA GLY A 103 4.59 -19.38 9.53
C GLY A 103 5.50 -18.21 9.94
N TRP A 104 5.12 -16.97 9.61
CA TRP A 104 5.81 -15.76 10.11
C TRP A 104 5.64 -15.61 11.62
N LYS A 105 6.66 -15.09 12.31
CA LYS A 105 6.55 -14.73 13.73
C LYS A 105 5.94 -13.34 13.89
N LYS A 106 6.25 -12.44 12.97
CA LYS A 106 5.80 -11.05 12.98
C LYS A 106 5.53 -10.52 11.57
N VAL A 107 4.30 -10.06 11.33
CA VAL A 107 3.88 -9.43 10.07
C VAL A 107 3.52 -7.97 10.33
N GLY A 108 4.16 -7.07 9.58
CA GLY A 108 3.78 -5.66 9.49
C GLY A 108 2.77 -5.49 8.37
N VAL A 109 1.72 -4.71 8.63
CA VAL A 109 0.66 -4.38 7.68
C VAL A 109 0.60 -2.86 7.56
N VAL A 110 0.82 -2.35 6.35
CA VAL A 110 0.63 -0.94 6.01
C VAL A 110 -0.56 -0.84 5.07
N VAL A 111 -1.59 -0.10 5.44
CA VAL A 111 -2.78 0.10 4.60
C VAL A 111 -2.93 1.56 4.21
N CYS A 112 -3.19 1.81 2.93
CA CYS A 112 -3.42 3.15 2.38
C CYS A 112 -4.52 3.12 1.33
N GLY A 113 -5.64 3.79 1.58
CA GLY A 113 -6.77 3.80 0.65
C GLY A 113 -8.05 4.38 1.25
N PRO A 114 -9.21 4.09 0.63
CA PRO A 114 -10.50 4.56 1.12
C PRO A 114 -10.78 4.09 2.55
N GLY A 115 -11.48 4.90 3.35
CA GLY A 115 -11.77 4.62 4.77
C GLY A 115 -12.26 3.19 5.03
N GLY A 116 -13.22 2.70 4.24
CA GLY A 116 -13.73 1.33 4.39
C GLY A 116 -12.66 0.24 4.22
N LEU A 117 -11.68 0.41 3.32
CA LEU A 117 -10.56 -0.54 3.20
C LEU A 117 -9.66 -0.50 4.45
N CYS A 118 -9.34 0.70 4.94
CA CYS A 118 -8.55 0.87 6.15
C CYS A 118 -9.24 0.27 7.37
N ASP A 119 -10.56 0.48 7.50
CA ASP A 119 -11.39 -0.07 8.58
C ASP A 119 -11.45 -1.60 8.52
N ASP A 120 -11.70 -2.17 7.33
CA ASP A 120 -11.74 -3.63 7.12
C ASP A 120 -10.40 -4.30 7.47
N VAL A 121 -9.28 -3.73 7.01
CA VAL A 121 -7.93 -4.23 7.33
C VAL A 121 -7.65 -4.10 8.82
N THR A 122 -8.00 -2.97 9.43
CA THR A 122 -7.79 -2.73 10.87
C THR A 122 -8.57 -3.76 11.70
N ALA A 123 -9.85 -3.95 11.39
CA ALA A 123 -10.71 -4.90 12.10
C ALA A 123 -10.14 -6.32 12.03
N GLU A 124 -9.69 -6.74 10.84
CA GLU A 124 -9.17 -8.08 10.63
C GLU A 124 -7.80 -8.30 11.27
N VAL A 125 -6.88 -7.34 11.18
CA VAL A 125 -5.58 -7.41 11.85
C VAL A 125 -5.76 -7.49 13.37
N VAL A 126 -6.67 -6.70 13.95
CA VAL A 126 -7.00 -6.77 15.38
C VAL A 126 -7.57 -8.14 15.75
N ARG A 127 -8.46 -8.69 14.92
CA ARG A 127 -9.03 -10.03 15.13
C ARG A 127 -7.95 -11.11 15.14
N LEU A 128 -7.03 -11.08 14.16
CA LEU A 128 -5.93 -12.04 14.05
C LEU A 128 -4.91 -11.89 15.19
N GLY A 129 -4.59 -10.66 15.58
CA GLY A 129 -3.72 -10.37 16.73
C GLY A 129 -4.26 -10.94 18.04
N ARG A 130 -5.58 -10.82 18.27
CA ARG A 130 -6.25 -11.42 19.44
C ARG A 130 -6.20 -12.95 19.47
N ALA A 131 -6.09 -13.61 18.31
CA ALA A 131 -5.94 -15.06 18.25
C ALA A 131 -4.56 -15.55 18.74
N GLY A 132 -3.57 -14.66 18.85
CA GLY A 132 -2.29 -14.92 19.52
C GLY A 132 -1.34 -15.87 18.79
N LYS A 133 -1.62 -16.24 17.53
CA LYS A 133 -0.77 -17.16 16.75
C LYS A 133 0.59 -16.56 16.38
N MET A 134 0.64 -15.23 16.21
CA MET A 134 1.82 -14.46 15.81
C MET A 134 1.58 -12.97 16.08
N VAL A 135 2.63 -12.16 15.96
CA VAL A 135 2.54 -10.70 16.16
C VAL A 135 2.11 -10.01 14.87
N TRP A 136 1.13 -9.13 14.97
CA TRP A 136 0.71 -8.25 13.89
C TRP A 136 0.98 -6.80 14.27
N GLU A 137 1.73 -6.09 13.44
CA GLU A 137 1.89 -4.63 13.54
C GLU A 137 1.11 -3.97 12.43
N LEU A 138 0.42 -2.87 12.76
CA LEU A 138 -0.47 -2.17 11.84
C LEU A 138 -0.10 -0.70 11.77
N GLU A 139 0.06 -0.20 10.54
CA GLU A 139 0.24 1.20 10.21
C GLU A 139 -0.85 1.62 9.21
N VAL A 140 -1.66 2.61 9.58
CA VAL A 140 -2.79 3.07 8.75
C VAL A 140 -2.48 4.45 8.18
N HIS A 141 -2.44 4.55 6.86
CA HIS A 141 -2.25 5.78 6.10
C HIS A 141 -3.60 6.17 5.47
N ALA A 142 -4.49 6.75 6.28
CA ALA A 142 -5.80 7.21 5.84
C ALA A 142 -5.73 8.69 5.45
N TYR A 143 -5.54 8.94 4.16
CA TYR A 143 -5.52 10.29 3.62
C TYR A 143 -6.91 10.68 3.09
N SER A 144 -7.32 11.92 3.32
CA SER A 144 -8.70 12.39 3.09
C SER A 144 -8.97 12.99 1.70
N TRP A 145 -8.02 12.89 0.76
CA TRP A 145 -8.15 13.45 -0.59
C TRP A 145 -8.99 12.60 -1.54
#